data_AF-A0A952EVL8-F1
#
_entry.id   AF-A0A952EVL8-F1
#
_cell.length_a   1.000
_cell.length_b   1.000
_cell.length_c   1.000
_cell.angle_alpha   90.00
_cell.angle_beta   90.00
_cell.angle_gamma   90.00
#
_symmetry.space_group_name_H-M   'P 1'
#
loop_
_entity.id
_entity.type
_entity.pdbx_description
1 polymer ?
#
loop_
_entity_poly.entity_id
_entity_poly.type
_entity_poly.pdbx_seq_one_letter_code
_entity_poly.pdbx_strand_id
1 'polypeptide(L)'
;RYPQWRDPTLMPVYDELVVTGAWWDYVDEIASRCIGPLLRAYTADIVPLMRNWSTDPDRWRRRVSIICQLGSKDAVDLELLRDTIEANISAQDFFLRKAIGWALRQHSRVDPAWVRAFVDSHPELSPLSKREALKHL
;
A
#
# COMPACT_ATOMS: atom_id res chain seq x y z
N ARG A 1 21.90 -3.70 10.27
CA ARG A 1 20.65 -4.49 10.10
C ARG A 1 21.02 -5.72 9.30
N TYR A 2 20.53 -6.92 9.62
CA TYR A 2 20.92 -8.19 8.99
C TYR A 2 20.05 -8.49 7.75
N PRO A 3 20.44 -8.11 6.53
CA PRO A 3 19.67 -8.40 5.32
C PRO A 3 19.60 -9.90 5.01
N GLN A 4 20.56 -10.69 5.49
CA GLN A 4 20.67 -12.12 5.18
C GLN A 4 19.54 -13.00 5.73
N TRP A 5 18.66 -12.47 6.58
CA TRP A 5 17.55 -13.23 7.20
C TRP A 5 16.18 -12.69 6.80
N ARG A 6 16.10 -11.80 5.80
CA ARG A 6 14.83 -11.23 5.33
C ARG A 6 14.58 -11.70 3.91
N ASP A 7 13.80 -12.76 3.81
CA ASP A 7 13.34 -13.34 2.56
C ASP A 7 11.83 -13.66 2.66
N PRO A 8 11.18 -14.07 1.55
CA PRO A 8 9.73 -14.32 1.53
C PRO A 8 9.23 -15.37 2.54
N THR A 9 10.09 -16.23 3.10
CA THR A 9 9.70 -17.21 4.13
C THR A 9 9.22 -16.57 5.42
N LEU A 10 9.49 -15.28 5.65
CA LEU A 10 8.96 -14.51 6.78
C LEU A 10 7.53 -14.00 6.57
N MET A 11 6.97 -14.09 5.36
CA MET A 11 5.62 -13.58 5.09
C MET A 11 4.54 -14.15 6.00
N PRO A 12 4.52 -15.46 6.36
CA PRO A 12 3.56 -15.98 7.32
C PRO A 12 3.64 -15.31 8.70
N VAL A 13 4.85 -14.96 9.16
CA VAL A 13 5.03 -14.24 10.43
C VAL A 13 4.49 -12.82 10.31
N TYR A 14 4.79 -12.12 9.21
CA TYR A 14 4.24 -10.78 9.01
C TYR A 14 2.73 -10.77 8.85
N ASP A 15 2.15 -11.80 8.23
CA ASP A 15 0.70 -11.97 8.17
C ASP A 15 0.07 -12.11 9.55
N GLU A 16 0.61 -13.02 10.38
CA GLU A 16 0.18 -13.20 11.77
C GLU A 16 0.20 -11.86 12.52
N LEU A 17 1.29 -11.09 12.41
CA LEU A 17 1.43 -9.80 13.08
C LEU A 17 0.45 -8.73 12.55
N VAL A 18 0.18 -8.73 11.24
CA VAL A 18 -0.80 -7.80 10.63
C VAL A 18 -2.21 -8.11 11.14
N VAL A 19 -2.59 -9.39 11.15
CA VAL A 19 -3.95 -9.82 11.51
C VAL A 19 -4.19 -9.79 13.02
N THR A 20 -3.22 -10.21 13.83
CA THR A 20 -3.38 -10.24 15.29
C THR A 20 -3.13 -8.88 15.94
N GLY A 21 -2.19 -8.09 15.40
CA GLY A 21 -1.91 -6.73 15.90
C GLY A 21 -3.02 -5.73 15.57
N ALA A 22 -3.65 -5.87 14.40
CA ALA A 22 -4.91 -5.24 13.98
C ALA A 22 -5.13 -3.76 14.35
N TRP A 23 -4.06 -2.95 14.36
CA TRP A 23 -4.12 -1.51 14.60
C TRP A 23 -3.14 -0.76 13.69
N TRP A 24 -3.52 0.46 13.32
CA TRP A 24 -2.86 1.18 12.23
C TRP A 24 -1.40 1.52 12.52
N ASP A 25 -1.07 1.88 13.76
CA ASP A 25 0.29 2.24 14.18
C ASP A 25 1.27 1.08 14.01
N TYR A 26 0.83 -0.14 14.28
CA TYR A 26 1.61 -1.35 14.17
C TYR A 26 1.67 -1.89 12.73
N VAL A 27 0.52 -1.96 12.06
CA VAL A 27 0.40 -2.49 10.70
C VAL A 27 1.19 -1.64 9.69
N ASP A 28 1.20 -0.30 9.85
CA ASP A 28 1.88 0.61 8.93
C ASP A 28 3.42 0.44 8.95
N GLU A 29 3.96 0.14 10.14
CA GLU A 29 5.39 -0.14 10.33
C GLU A 29 5.78 -1.48 9.67
N ILE A 30 4.93 -2.51 9.77
CA ILE A 30 5.15 -3.79 9.07
C ILE A 30 5.09 -3.59 7.55
N ALA A 31 4.07 -2.89 7.05
CA ALA A 31 3.87 -2.67 5.62
C ALA A 31 5.10 -1.98 4.99
N SER A 32 5.55 -0.87 5.57
CA SER A 32 6.60 -0.04 4.99
C SER A 32 8.03 -0.50 5.32
N ARG A 33 8.29 -1.04 6.52
CA ARG A 33 9.66 -1.38 6.98
C ARG A 33 10.01 -2.85 6.93
N CYS A 34 9.03 -3.74 6.82
CA CYS A 34 9.23 -5.18 6.70
C CYS A 34 8.88 -5.65 5.29
N ILE A 35 7.63 -5.44 4.87
CA ILE A 35 7.14 -5.94 3.57
C ILE A 35 7.67 -5.10 2.40
N GLY A 36 7.74 -3.77 2.52
CA GLY A 36 8.30 -2.91 1.47
C GLY A 36 9.72 -3.29 1.02
N PRO A 37 10.68 -3.53 1.95
CA PRO A 37 11.99 -4.07 1.59
C PRO A 37 11.95 -5.45 0.92
N LEU A 38 11.07 -6.36 1.36
CA LEU A 38 10.91 -7.66 0.71
C LEU A 38 10.37 -7.50 -0.71
N LEU A 39 9.37 -6.63 -0.92
CA LEU A 39 8.79 -6.36 -2.24
C LEU A 39 9.86 -5.89 -3.24
N ARG A 40 10.79 -5.04 -2.81
CA ARG A 40 11.88 -4.56 -3.67
C ARG A 40 12.96 -5.61 -3.95
N ALA A 41 13.19 -6.54 -3.03
CA ALA A 41 14.22 -7.58 -3.17
C ALA A 41 13.70 -8.85 -3.89
N TYR A 42 12.40 -9.15 -3.72
CA TYR A 42 11.75 -10.39 -4.17
C TYR A 42 10.43 -10.06 -4.87
N THR A 43 10.48 -9.18 -5.88
CA THR A 43 9.30 -8.65 -6.55
C THR A 43 8.41 -9.76 -7.13
N ALA A 44 9.01 -10.79 -7.74
CA ALA A 44 8.27 -11.92 -8.32
C ALA A 44 7.44 -12.70 -7.28
N ASP A 45 7.90 -12.77 -6.03
CA ASP A 45 7.23 -13.50 -4.95
C ASP A 45 6.19 -12.64 -4.23
N ILE A 46 6.52 -11.35 -4.00
CA ILE A 46 5.73 -10.48 -3.11
C ILE A 46 4.61 -9.74 -3.86
N VAL A 47 4.79 -9.37 -5.14
CA VAL A 47 3.75 -8.70 -5.93
C VAL A 47 2.46 -9.52 -6.00
N PRO A 48 2.48 -10.82 -6.35
CA PRO A 48 1.26 -11.64 -6.39
C PRO A 48 0.56 -11.71 -5.03
N LEU A 49 1.34 -11.77 -3.94
CA LEU A 49 0.80 -11.79 -2.58
C LEU A 49 0.11 -10.48 -2.22
N MET A 50 0.70 -9.32 -2.56
CA MET A 50 0.07 -8.02 -2.34
C MET A 50 -1.21 -7.85 -3.16
N ARG A 51 -1.24 -8.34 -4.41
CA ARG A 51 -2.46 -8.38 -5.22
C ARG A 51 -3.54 -9.23 -4.55
N ASN A 52 -3.20 -10.42 -4.06
CA ASN A 52 -4.13 -11.26 -3.30
C ASN A 52 -4.66 -10.57 -2.03
N TRP A 53 -3.77 -9.94 -1.25
CA TRP A 53 -4.13 -9.21 -0.03
C TRP A 53 -5.02 -7.99 -0.29
N SER A 54 -4.93 -7.38 -1.47
CA SER A 54 -5.76 -6.22 -1.82
C SER A 54 -7.26 -6.51 -1.86
N THR A 55 -7.63 -7.79 -2.02
CA THR A 55 -9.01 -8.27 -2.07
C THR A 55 -9.39 -9.16 -0.87
N ASP A 56 -8.52 -9.31 0.13
CA ASP A 56 -8.74 -10.17 1.30
C ASP A 56 -9.92 -9.67 2.15
N PRO A 57 -10.69 -10.54 2.83
CA PRO A 57 -11.71 -10.10 3.78
C PRO A 57 -11.14 -9.28 4.95
N ASP A 58 -9.88 -9.51 5.35
CA ASP A 58 -9.22 -8.75 6.41
C ASP A 58 -8.78 -7.36 5.92
N ARG A 59 -9.30 -6.32 6.57
CA ARG A 59 -8.99 -4.93 6.19
C ARG A 59 -7.52 -4.55 6.39
N TRP A 60 -6.79 -5.19 7.29
CA TRP A 60 -5.41 -4.84 7.58
C TRP A 60 -4.48 -5.40 6.52
N ARG A 61 -4.73 -6.61 6.01
CA ARG A 61 -4.06 -7.12 4.79
C ARG A 61 -4.29 -6.20 3.59
N ARG A 62 -5.54 -5.80 3.37
CA ARG A 62 -5.88 -4.82 2.31
C ARG A 62 -5.11 -3.52 2.51
N ARG A 63 -5.10 -2.97 3.73
CA ARG A 63 -4.34 -1.76 4.06
C ARG A 63 -2.85 -1.91 3.74
N VAL A 64 -2.23 -3.02 4.16
CA VAL A 64 -0.83 -3.30 3.86
C VAL A 64 -0.58 -3.30 2.36
N SER A 65 -1.42 -3.95 1.56
CA SER A 65 -1.23 -4.00 0.10
C SER A 65 -1.14 -2.60 -0.52
N ILE A 66 -1.98 -1.66 -0.05
CA ILE A 66 -2.04 -0.28 -0.55
C ILE A 66 -0.80 0.53 -0.14
N ILE A 67 -0.24 0.28 1.05
CA ILE A 67 0.83 1.11 1.64
C ILE A 67 2.20 0.42 1.71
N CYS A 68 2.34 -0.80 1.19
CA CYS A 68 3.60 -1.54 1.22
C CYS A 68 4.74 -0.81 0.48
N GLN A 69 4.40 0.07 -0.46
CA GLN A 69 5.35 0.85 -1.26
C GLN A 69 5.73 2.19 -0.65
N LEU A 70 5.24 2.54 0.55
CA LEU A 70 5.61 3.81 1.19
C LEU A 70 7.12 3.87 1.40
N GLY A 71 7.72 4.98 0.95
CA GLY A 71 9.17 5.20 1.03
C GLY A 71 9.99 4.59 -0.11
N SER A 72 9.35 3.93 -1.11
CA SER A 72 10.05 3.39 -2.28
C SER A 72 10.50 4.47 -3.29
N LYS A 73 10.00 5.72 -3.20
CA LYS A 73 10.37 6.84 -4.08
C LYS A 73 10.25 6.47 -5.57
N ASP A 74 11.34 6.59 -6.34
CA ASP A 74 11.38 6.29 -7.78
C ASP A 74 11.25 4.79 -8.08
N ALA A 75 11.35 3.92 -7.06
CA ALA A 75 11.17 2.48 -7.19
C ALA A 75 9.73 2.01 -6.92
N VAL A 76 8.74 2.92 -6.96
CA VAL A 76 7.33 2.54 -6.88
C VAL A 76 6.93 1.80 -8.16
N ASP A 77 6.38 0.61 -8.00
CA ASP A 77 5.66 -0.11 -9.05
C ASP A 77 4.26 0.52 -9.19
N LEU A 78 4.10 1.32 -10.25
CA LEU A 78 2.85 2.02 -10.57
C LEU A 78 1.69 1.07 -10.89
N GLU A 79 1.99 -0.12 -11.44
CA GLU A 79 0.97 -1.10 -11.77
C GLU A 79 0.42 -1.72 -10.48
N LEU A 80 1.30 -2.20 -9.59
CA LEU A 80 0.86 -2.69 -8.29
C LEU A 80 0.14 -1.61 -7.46
N LEU A 81 0.62 -0.36 -7.50
CA LEU A 81 -0.03 0.74 -6.79
C LEU A 81 -1.45 0.96 -7.30
N ARG A 82 -1.63 0.99 -8.62
CA ARG A 82 -2.95 1.10 -9.24
C ARG A 82 -3.84 -0.09 -8.86
N ASP A 83 -3.38 -1.31 -9.07
CA ASP A 83 -4.16 -2.54 -8.82
C ASP A 83 -4.70 -2.59 -7.38
N THR A 84 -3.83 -2.29 -6.41
CA THR A 84 -4.20 -2.33 -4.99
C THR A 84 -5.16 -1.21 -4.61
N ILE A 85 -5.07 -0.03 -5.23
CA ILE A 85 -6.02 1.07 -5.02
C ILE A 85 -7.37 0.75 -5.67
N GLU A 86 -7.39 0.31 -6.92
CA GLU A 86 -8.62 0.00 -7.68
C GLU A 86 -9.42 -1.10 -7.00
N ALA A 87 -8.77 -2.16 -6.51
CA ALA A 87 -9.39 -3.23 -5.70
C ALA A 87 -10.08 -2.71 -4.42
N ASN A 88 -9.71 -1.51 -3.96
CA ASN A 88 -10.16 -0.92 -2.71
C ASN A 88 -10.96 0.37 -2.90
N ILE A 89 -11.23 0.78 -4.14
CA ILE A 89 -11.71 2.13 -4.43
C ILE A 89 -13.12 2.39 -3.89
N SER A 90 -13.96 1.35 -3.89
CA SER A 90 -15.33 1.35 -3.37
C SER A 90 -15.42 1.13 -1.85
N ALA A 91 -14.29 0.87 -1.18
CA ALA A 91 -14.28 0.57 0.24
C ALA A 91 -14.88 1.74 1.05
N GLN A 92 -15.72 1.41 2.04
CA GLN A 92 -16.29 2.38 2.97
C GLN A 92 -15.46 2.54 4.24
N ASP A 93 -14.57 1.59 4.53
CA ASP A 93 -13.69 1.61 5.70
C ASP A 93 -12.76 2.83 5.69
N PHE A 94 -12.70 3.51 6.84
CA PHE A 94 -11.94 4.73 7.02
C PHE A 94 -10.43 4.51 6.81
N PHE A 95 -9.87 3.41 7.33
CA PHE A 95 -8.44 3.13 7.24
C PHE A 95 -8.03 2.81 5.81
N LEU A 96 -8.85 2.11 5.03
CA LEU A 96 -8.57 1.86 3.61
C LEU A 96 -8.58 3.17 2.79
N ARG A 97 -9.57 4.04 3.01
CA ARG A 97 -9.63 5.34 2.34
C ARG A 97 -8.43 6.23 2.69
N LYS A 98 -8.01 6.24 3.96
CA LYS A 98 -6.80 6.94 4.40
C LYS A 98 -5.53 6.35 3.79
N ALA A 99 -5.44 5.03 3.67
CA ALA A 99 -4.31 4.35 3.03
C ALA A 99 -4.16 4.76 1.56
N ILE A 100 -5.24 4.71 0.78
CA ILE A 100 -5.24 5.13 -0.63
C ILE A 100 -4.73 6.57 -0.76
N GLY A 101 -5.33 7.49 0.00
CA GLY A 101 -4.93 8.90 -0.02
C GLY A 101 -3.48 9.10 0.39
N TRP A 102 -2.97 8.34 1.37
CA TRP A 102 -1.59 8.45 1.82
C TRP A 102 -0.59 7.89 0.80
N ALA A 103 -0.89 6.74 0.18
CA ALA A 103 -0.05 6.15 -0.86
C ALA A 103 0.11 7.11 -2.06
N LEU A 104 -1.01 7.64 -2.56
CA LEU A 104 -1.01 8.66 -3.63
C LEU A 104 -0.26 9.93 -3.21
N ARG A 105 -0.51 10.44 -2.00
CA ARG A 105 0.20 11.63 -1.48
C ARG A 105 1.70 11.42 -1.32
N GLN A 106 2.15 10.22 -0.97
CA GLN A 106 3.58 9.94 -0.92
C GLN A 106 4.16 9.92 -2.33
N HIS A 107 3.48 9.26 -3.27
CA HIS A 107 3.96 9.16 -4.64
C HIS A 107 3.95 10.51 -5.37
N SER A 108 3.07 11.44 -5.00
CA SER A 108 3.01 12.79 -5.59
C SER A 108 4.27 13.63 -5.34
N ARG A 109 5.13 13.24 -4.39
CA ARG A 109 6.46 13.83 -4.18
C ARG A 109 7.47 13.46 -5.26
N VAL A 110 7.19 12.39 -6.01
CA VAL A 110 8.01 11.86 -7.10
C VAL A 110 7.36 12.22 -8.43
N ASP A 111 6.10 11.85 -8.62
CA ASP A 111 5.34 12.13 -9.85
C ASP A 111 3.98 12.80 -9.53
N PRO A 112 3.98 14.12 -9.33
CA PRO A 112 2.75 14.87 -9.05
C PRO A 112 1.78 14.91 -10.25
N ALA A 113 2.27 14.72 -11.47
CA ALA A 113 1.44 14.73 -12.67
C ALA A 113 0.66 13.42 -12.78
N TRP A 114 1.33 12.28 -12.56
CA TRP A 114 0.69 10.98 -12.52
C TRP A 114 -0.41 10.91 -11.46
N VAL A 115 -0.16 11.43 -10.24
CA VAL A 115 -1.17 11.41 -9.17
C VAL A 115 -2.38 12.26 -9.53
N ARG A 116 -2.20 13.43 -10.15
CA ARG A 116 -3.32 14.25 -10.65
C ARG A 116 -4.13 13.49 -11.69
N ALA A 117 -3.46 12.95 -12.71
CA ALA A 117 -4.11 12.18 -13.77
C ALA A 117 -4.87 10.97 -13.21
N PHE A 118 -4.28 10.24 -12.26
CA PHE A 118 -4.92 9.12 -11.58
C PHE A 118 -6.17 9.56 -10.81
N VAL A 119 -6.11 10.66 -10.04
CA VAL A 119 -7.28 11.14 -9.29
C VAL A 119 -8.40 11.61 -10.22
N ASP A 120 -8.05 12.27 -11.33
CA ASP A 120 -9.02 12.78 -12.31
C ASP A 120 -9.69 11.63 -13.09
N SER A 121 -8.96 10.55 -13.37
CA SER A 121 -9.51 9.38 -14.07
C SER A 121 -10.34 8.45 -13.18
N HIS A 122 -10.33 8.66 -11.86
CA HIS A 122 -11.04 7.80 -10.89
C HIS A 122 -12.07 8.62 -10.08
N PRO A 123 -13.18 9.05 -10.70
CA PRO A 123 -14.22 9.84 -10.04
C PRO A 123 -14.82 9.16 -8.81
N GLU A 124 -14.79 7.84 -8.74
CA GLU A 124 -15.28 6.98 -7.67
C GLU A 124 -14.41 6.96 -6.41
N LEU A 125 -13.18 7.50 -6.45
CA LEU A 125 -12.39 7.71 -5.24
C LEU A 125 -13.18 8.48 -4.19
N SER A 126 -13.11 8.02 -2.94
CA SER A 126 -13.79 8.72 -1.85
C SER A 126 -13.30 10.17 -1.71
N PRO A 127 -14.16 11.12 -1.31
CA PRO A 127 -13.75 12.51 -1.08
C PRO A 127 -12.56 12.63 -0.11
N LEU A 128 -12.47 11.73 0.88
CA LEU A 128 -11.35 11.65 1.80
C LEU A 128 -10.04 11.27 1.08
N SER A 129 -10.07 10.22 0.26
CA SER A 129 -8.91 9.76 -0.51
C SER A 129 -8.39 10.85 -1.44
N LYS A 130 -9.29 11.52 -2.19
CA LYS A 130 -8.93 12.64 -3.09
C LYS A 130 -8.28 13.80 -2.33
N ARG A 131 -8.90 14.24 -1.23
CA ARG A 131 -8.39 15.35 -0.41
C ARG A 131 -7.01 15.04 0.17
N GLU A 132 -6.78 13.81 0.63
CA GLU A 132 -5.48 13.40 1.14
C GLU A 132 -4.42 13.31 0.04
N ALA A 133 -4.76 12.70 -1.10
CA ALA A 133 -3.86 12.55 -2.26
C ALA A 133 -3.36 13.89 -2.78
N LEU A 134 -4.25 14.88 -2.91
CA LEU A 134 -3.97 16.18 -3.51
C LEU A 134 -3.46 17.24 -2.52
N LYS A 135 -3.22 16.89 -1.25
CA LYS A 135 -2.93 17.87 -0.18
C LYS A 135 -1.74 18.80 -0.44
N HIS A 136 -0.79 18.40 -1.28
CA HIS A 136 0.45 19.16 -1.59
C HIS A 136 0.59 19.48 -3.08
N LEU A 137 -0.50 19.37 -3.86
CA LEU A 137 -0.50 19.56 -5.31
C LEU A 137 -1.19 20.85 -5.72
#